data_AF-A0A3B9YQ02-F1
#
_entry.id   AF-A0A3B9YQ02-F1
#
_cell.length_a   1.000
_cell.length_b   1.000
_cell.length_c   1.000
_cell.angle_alpha   90.00
_cell.angle_beta   90.00
_cell.angle_gamma   90.00
#
_symmetry.space_group_name_H-M   'P 1'
#
loop_
_entity.id
_entity.type
_entity.pdbx_description
1 polymer ?
#
loop_
_entity_poly.entity_id
_entity_poly.type
_entity_poly.pdbx_seq_one_letter_code
_entity_poly.pdbx_strand_id
1 'polypeptide(L)'
;ARAYKSPRADIAKTVEGLLRSAELVVENAPAAYRALGHYRASRSLDFADALIAQIASLAGADDTVTFDRAAASAPGMRLLQ
;
A
#
# COMPACT_ATOMS: atom_id res chain seq x y z
N ALA A 1 -17.66 10.92 11.06
CA ALA A 1 -18.12 10.94 9.65
C ALA A 1 -17.36 9.87 8.86
N ARG A 2 -18.01 9.13 7.95
CA ARG A 2 -17.30 8.16 7.10
C ARG A 2 -16.64 8.88 5.93
N ALA A 3 -15.33 8.72 5.75
CA ALA A 3 -14.55 9.35 4.69
C ALA A 3 -14.58 8.51 3.40
N TYR A 4 -15.77 8.33 2.81
CA TYR A 4 -15.87 7.66 1.52
C TYR A 4 -15.57 8.62 0.38
N LYS A 5 -14.96 8.12 -0.70
CA LYS A 5 -14.61 8.88 -1.91
C LYS A 5 -13.67 10.07 -1.68
N SER A 6 -12.88 10.03 -0.60
CA SER A 6 -11.82 11.01 -0.40
C SER A 6 -10.83 11.00 -1.57
N PRO A 7 -10.36 12.17 -2.02
CA PRO A 7 -9.32 12.25 -3.06
C PRO A 7 -8.08 11.42 -2.69
N ARG A 8 -7.47 10.75 -3.66
CA ARG A 8 -6.25 9.95 -3.42
C ARG A 8 -5.12 10.76 -2.78
N ALA A 9 -4.99 12.04 -3.16
CA ALA A 9 -4.01 12.95 -2.58
C ALA A 9 -4.25 13.17 -1.07
N ASP A 10 -5.52 13.31 -0.66
CA ASP A 10 -5.88 13.48 0.76
C ASP A 10 -5.64 12.20 1.55
N ILE A 11 -5.91 11.04 0.95
CA ILE A 11 -5.57 9.73 1.53
C ILE A 11 -4.05 9.63 1.71
N ALA A 12 -3.26 9.94 0.67
CA ALA A 12 -1.80 9.89 0.74
C ALA A 12 -1.24 10.84 1.81
N LYS A 13 -1.79 12.05 1.92
CA LYS A 13 -1.41 13.04 2.93
C LYS A 13 -1.75 12.56 4.34
N THR A 14 -2.93 11.96 4.51
CA THR A 14 -3.37 11.42 5.81
C THR A 14 -2.48 10.26 6.23
N VAL A 15 -2.20 9.30 5.33
CA VAL A 15 -1.29 8.18 5.60
C VAL A 15 0.10 8.69 5.93
N GLU A 16 0.65 9.65 5.18
CA GLU A 16 1.95 10.25 5.49
C GLU A 16 1.97 10.91 6.87
N GLY A 17 0.89 11.59 7.26
CA GLY A 17 0.72 12.16 8.59
C GLY A 17 0.76 11.11 9.70
N LEU A 18 0.06 9.99 9.51
CA LEU A 18 0.09 8.86 10.44
C LEU A 18 1.51 8.28 10.55
N LEU A 19 2.21 8.07 9.43
CA LEU A 19 3.58 7.54 9.41
C LEU A 19 4.60 8.47 10.07
N ARG A 20 4.37 9.79 10.03
CA ARG A 20 5.24 10.80 10.66
C ARG A 20 4.87 11.11 12.11
N SER A 21 3.78 10.53 12.63
CA SER A 21 3.33 10.78 14.00
C SER A 21 4.33 10.21 15.01
N ALA A 22 4.80 11.04 15.92
CA ALA A 22 5.68 10.61 17.00
C ALA A 22 4.97 9.73 18.05
N GLU A 23 3.63 9.76 18.08
CA GLU A 23 2.81 9.02 19.04
C GLU A 23 2.44 7.60 18.55
N LEU A 24 2.63 7.33 17.25
CA LEU A 24 2.24 6.05 16.65
C LEU A 24 3.46 5.22 16.31
N VAL A 25 3.46 3.96 16.78
CA VAL A 25 4.41 2.94 16.31
C VAL A 25 3.75 2.13 15.21
N VAL A 26 4.32 2.20 14.01
CA VAL A 26 3.83 1.47 12.84
C VAL A 26 4.69 0.21 12.66
N GLU A 27 4.05 -0.95 12.74
CA GLU A 27 4.71 -2.28 12.75
C GLU A 27 5.79 -2.42 11.65
N ASN A 28 5.45 -2.07 10.41
CA ASN A 28 6.39 -2.09 9.29
C ASN A 28 6.40 -0.74 8.56
N ALA A 29 6.91 0.30 9.24
CA ALA A 29 7.05 1.64 8.66
C ALA A 29 7.81 1.66 7.32
N PRO A 30 8.91 0.89 7.11
CA PRO A 30 9.57 0.82 5.81
C PRO A 30 8.66 0.35 4.67
N ALA A 31 7.88 -0.71 4.88
CA ALA A 31 6.90 -1.18 3.89
C ALA A 31 5.86 -0.09 3.59
N ALA A 32 5.34 0.56 4.63
CA ALA A 32 4.32 1.59 4.49
C ALA A 32 4.82 2.83 3.74
N TYR A 33 6.05 3.27 3.97
CA TYR A 33 6.64 4.37 3.19
C TYR A 33 6.85 3.99 1.72
N ARG A 34 7.33 2.78 1.43
CA ARG A 34 7.46 2.29 0.04
C ARG A 34 6.10 2.21 -0.64
N ALA A 35 5.11 1.64 0.04
CA ALA A 35 3.74 1.54 -0.45
C ALA A 35 3.12 2.91 -0.72
N LEU A 36 3.36 3.90 0.15
CA LEU A 36 2.93 5.28 -0.05
C LEU A 36 3.55 5.89 -1.31
N GLY A 37 4.83 5.60 -1.58
CA GLY A 37 5.51 6.00 -2.82
C GLY A 37 4.84 5.42 -4.06
N HIS A 38 4.58 4.11 -4.08
CA HIS A 38 3.88 3.45 -5.18
C HIS A 38 2.45 3.97 -5.37
N TYR A 39 1.72 4.16 -4.28
CA TYR A 39 0.36 4.71 -4.28
C TYR A 39 0.29 6.13 -4.86
N ARG A 40 1.30 6.97 -4.59
CA ARG A 40 1.43 8.31 -5.16
C ARG A 40 1.75 8.29 -6.65
N ALA A 41 2.60 7.36 -7.08
CA ALA A 41 3.05 7.25 -8.47
C ALA A 41 2.00 6.61 -9.39
N SER A 42 1.09 5.80 -8.86
CA SER A 42 0.10 5.05 -9.64
C SER A 42 -1.34 5.52 -9.38
N ARG A 43 -2.10 5.70 -10.46
CA ARG A 43 -3.54 6.05 -10.39
C ARG A 43 -4.45 4.87 -10.10
N SER A 44 -4.01 3.64 -10.39
CA SER A 44 -4.83 2.43 -10.33
C SER A 44 -4.50 1.50 -9.15
N LEU A 45 -3.34 1.66 -8.52
CA LEU A 45 -2.86 0.78 -7.45
C LEU A 45 -3.33 1.25 -6.09
N ASP A 46 -4.17 0.50 -5.38
CA ASP A 46 -4.59 0.91 -4.04
C ASP A 46 -3.48 0.78 -2.99
N PHE A 47 -3.55 1.62 -1.95
CA PHE A 47 -2.50 1.65 -0.92
C PHE A 47 -2.39 0.32 -0.18
N ALA A 48 -3.51 -0.36 0.06
CA ALA A 48 -3.52 -1.67 0.73
C ALA A 48 -2.80 -2.73 -0.10
N ASP A 49 -3.06 -2.80 -1.41
CA ASP A 49 -2.38 -3.74 -2.31
C ASP A 49 -0.87 -3.45 -2.35
N ALA A 50 -0.50 -2.18 -2.47
CA ALA A 50 0.90 -1.76 -2.42
C ALA A 50 1.55 -2.14 -1.07
N LEU A 51 0.86 -1.95 0.05
CA LEU A 51 1.37 -2.29 1.38
C LEU A 51 1.61 -3.78 1.52
N ILE A 52 0.65 -4.62 1.12
CA ILE A 52 0.76 -6.08 1.17
C ILE A 52 1.95 -6.54 0.32
N ALA A 53 2.08 -6.04 -0.91
CA ALA A 53 3.19 -6.37 -1.79
C ALA A 53 4.55 -5.96 -1.19
N GLN A 54 4.64 -4.78 -0.57
CA GLN A 54 5.88 -4.32 0.05
C GLN A 54 6.24 -5.08 1.33
N ILE A 55 5.24 -5.49 2.13
CA ILE A 55 5.48 -6.35 3.29
C ILE A 55 6.06 -7.70 2.84
N ALA A 56 5.44 -8.34 1.84
CA ALA A 56 5.91 -9.62 1.31
C ALA A 56 7.32 -9.51 0.70
N SER A 57 7.55 -8.47 -0.12
CA SER A 57 8.87 -8.21 -0.71
C SER A 57 9.96 -8.00 0.35
N LEU A 58 9.67 -7.23 1.41
CA LEU A 58 10.63 -7.02 2.51
C LEU A 58 10.83 -8.29 3.37
N ALA A 59 9.86 -9.20 3.39
CA ALA A 59 10.00 -10.52 3.99
C ALA A 59 10.79 -11.51 3.11
N GLY A 60 11.19 -11.11 1.90
CA GLY A 60 11.96 -11.93 0.97
C GLY A 60 11.11 -12.87 0.11
N ALA A 61 9.80 -12.64 0.02
CA ALA A 61 8.96 -13.37 -0.92
C ALA A 61 9.26 -12.92 -2.37
N ASP A 62 9.25 -13.86 -3.30
CA ASP A 62 9.38 -13.57 -4.73
C ASP A 62 8.16 -12.81 -5.26
N ASP A 63 6.96 -13.21 -4.81
CA ASP A 63 5.69 -12.63 -5.23
C ASP A 63 4.56 -12.86 -4.21
N THR A 64 3.58 -11.95 -4.22
CA THR A 64 2.32 -12.11 -3.50
C THR A 64 1.25 -12.63 -4.44
N VAL A 65 0.64 -13.77 -4.11
CA VAL A 65 -0.47 -14.32 -4.87
C VAL A 65 -1.80 -13.78 -4.35
N THR A 66 -2.69 -13.35 -5.25
CA THR A 66 -4.02 -12.81 -4.92
C THR A 66 -5.11 -13.40 -5.82
N PHE A 67 -6.35 -13.42 -5.33
CA PHE A 67 -7.55 -13.70 -6.15
C PHE A 67 -8.15 -12.44 -6.78
N ASP A 68 -7.74 -11.25 -6.29
CA ASP A 68 -8.21 -9.97 -6.82
C ASP A 68 -7.42 -9.61 -8.09
N ARG A 69 -8.13 -9.50 -9.21
CA ARG A 69 -7.56 -9.14 -10.50
C ARG A 69 -7.02 -7.71 -10.54
N ALA A 70 -7.58 -6.79 -9.77
CA ALA A 70 -7.08 -5.42 -9.68
C ALA A 70 -5.74 -5.40 -8.92
N ALA A 71 -5.67 -6.06 -7.76
CA ALA A 71 -4.46 -6.18 -6.97
C ALA A 71 -3.34 -6.90 -7.73
N ALA A 72 -3.67 -7.88 -8.58
CA ALA A 72 -2.70 -8.58 -9.43
C ALA A 72 -1.99 -7.67 -10.46
N SER A 73 -2.44 -6.43 -10.66
CA SER A 73 -1.73 -5.43 -11.48
C SER A 73 -0.61 -4.70 -10.73
N ALA A 74 -0.54 -4.86 -9.40
CA ALA A 74 0.49 -4.27 -8.57
C ALA A 74 1.85 -4.93 -8.82
N PRO A 75 2.95 -4.15 -8.82
CA PRO A 75 4.30 -4.73 -8.84
C PRO A 75 4.51 -5.70 -7.67
N GLY A 76 5.00 -6.91 -7.97
CA GLY A 76 5.21 -7.95 -6.96
C GLY A 76 3.97 -8.75 -6.60
N MET A 77 2.85 -8.58 -7.32
CA MET A 77 1.65 -9.41 -7.16
C MET A 77 1.34 -10.20 -8.42
N ARG A 78 0.68 -11.36 -8.27
CA ARG A 78 0.11 -12.13 -9.39
C ARG A 78 -1.26 -12.74 -9.05
N LEU A 79 -2.06 -12.96 -10.09
CA LEU A 79 -3.35 -13.64 -9.97
C LEU A 79 -3.14 -15.16 -9.76
N LEU A 80 -3.84 -15.76 -8.80
CA LEU A 80 -3.89 -17.22 -8.68
C LEU A 80 -4.64 -17.80 -9.88
N GLN A 81 -4.02 -18.77 -10.55
CA GLN A 81 -4.57 -19.49 -11.71
C GLN A 81 -5.32 -20.74 -11.28
#